data_AF-A0A4R4PP78-F1
#
_entry.id   AF-A0A4R4PP78-F1
#
_cell.length_a   1.000
_cell.length_b   1.000
_cell.length_c   1.000
_cell.angle_alpha   90.00
_cell.angle_beta   90.00
_cell.angle_gamma   90.00
#
_symmetry.space_group_name_H-M   'P 1'
#
loop_
_entity.id
_entity.type
_entity.pdbx_description
1 polymer ?
#
loop_
_entity_poly.entity_id
_entity_poly.type
_entity_poly.pdbx_seq_one_letter_code
_entity_poly.pdbx_strand_id
1 'polypeptide(L)'
;MRLWLSAAVVTVINWLLKASAPLVIGGRKLPPPVLRLTALTAPVLLAGLIVTELGGEHWQALDWTKLVGVGAAGGLCLAKVPMLLAVAGGIVVTALIRLSLR
;
A
#
# COMPACT_ATOMS: atom_id res chain seq x y z
N MET A 1 14.79 26.44 11.39
CA MET A 1 16.07 25.85 10.94
C MET A 1 16.03 24.32 10.83
N ARG A 2 15.68 23.57 11.88
CA ARG A 2 15.69 22.08 11.87
C ARG A 2 14.83 21.45 10.77
N LEU A 3 13.64 21.99 10.50
CA LEU A 3 12.74 21.51 9.42
C LEU A 3 13.33 21.67 8.01
N TRP A 4 13.99 22.80 7.75
CA TRP A 4 14.65 23.05 6.46
C TRP A 4 15.86 22.13 6.27
N LEU A 5 16.60 21.86 7.35
CA LEU A 5 17.72 20.92 7.35
C LEU A 5 17.25 19.48 7.12
N SER A 6 16.18 19.05 7.79
CA SER A 6 15.61 17.71 7.56
C SER A 6 15.04 17.57 6.16
N ALA A 7 14.37 18.61 5.63
CA ALA A 7 13.90 18.61 4.25
C ALA A 7 15.07 18.48 3.28
N ALA A 8 16.11 19.30 3.43
CA ALA A 8 17.31 19.22 2.58
C ALA A 8 17.95 17.82 2.63
N VAL A 9 18.08 17.24 3.82
CA VAL A 9 18.65 15.89 3.99
C VAL A 9 17.79 14.83 3.28
N VAL A 10 16.46 14.85 3.44
CA VAL A 10 15.56 13.90 2.76
C VAL A 10 15.65 14.06 1.25
N THR A 11 15.70 15.29 0.75
CA THR A 11 15.84 15.55 -0.69
C THR A 11 17.14 14.99 -1.25
N VAL A 12 18.25 15.18 -0.54
CA VAL A 12 19.57 14.64 -0.91
C VAL A 12 19.54 13.11 -0.88
N ILE A 13 19.03 12.49 0.18
CA ILE A 13 18.91 11.03 0.27
C ILE A 13 18.05 10.47 -0.86
N ASN A 14 16.90 11.07 -1.14
CA ASN A 14 16.03 10.64 -2.24
C ASN A 14 16.75 10.73 -3.59
N TRP A 15 17.53 11.79 -3.81
CA TRP A 15 18.33 11.94 -5.02
C TRP A 15 19.41 10.86 -5.14
N LEU A 16 20.16 10.58 -4.07
CA LEU A 16 21.16 9.50 -4.04
C LEU A 16 20.51 8.12 -4.27
N LEU A 17 19.37 7.84 -3.66
CA LEU A 17 18.63 6.58 -3.85
C LEU A 17 18.16 6.41 -5.29
N LYS A 18 17.75 7.49 -5.95
CA LYS A 18 17.30 7.44 -7.34
C LYS A 18 18.47 7.32 -8.32
N ALA A 19 19.62 7.90 -7.97
CA ALA A 19 20.87 7.79 -8.74
C ALA A 19 21.55 6.42 -8.59
N SER A 20 21.37 5.74 -7.45
CA SER A 20 22.00 4.43 -7.21
C SER A 20 21.48 3.34 -8.16
N ALA A 21 20.20 3.38 -8.55
CA ALA A 21 19.61 2.38 -9.44
C ALA A 21 20.32 2.32 -10.82
N PRO A 22 20.48 3.43 -11.57
CA PRO A 22 21.27 3.45 -12.81
C PRO A 22 22.74 3.08 -12.61
N LEU A 23 23.36 3.58 -11.52
CA LEU A 23 24.80 3.39 -11.25
C LEU A 23 25.15 1.92 -10.94
N VAL A 24 24.29 1.22 -10.20
CA VAL A 24 24.50 -0.19 -9.82
C VAL A 24 24.08 -1.15 -10.93
N ILE A 25 22.99 -0.86 -11.63
CA ILE A 25 22.45 -1.76 -12.68
C ILE A 25 23.24 -1.59 -13.98
N GLY A 26 23.75 -0.39 -14.28
CA GLY A 26 24.76 -0.13 -15.30
C GLY A 26 24.51 -0.82 -16.64
N GLY A 27 23.41 -0.52 -17.33
CA GLY A 27 23.07 -1.11 -18.63
C GLY A 27 22.86 -2.64 -18.65
N ARG A 28 23.09 -3.35 -17.53
CA ARG A 28 22.94 -4.80 -17.45
C ARG A 28 21.45 -5.14 -17.42
N LYS A 29 21.06 -6.14 -18.22
CA LYS A 29 19.72 -6.71 -18.14
C LYS A 29 19.59 -7.47 -16.82
N LEU A 30 18.61 -7.07 -16.01
CA LEU A 30 18.30 -7.76 -14.76
C LEU A 30 17.79 -9.18 -15.06
N PRO A 31 18.16 -10.18 -14.24
CA PRO A 31 17.66 -11.53 -14.43
C PRO A 31 16.12 -11.57 -14.22
N PRO A 32 15.38 -12.40 -14.97
CA PRO A 32 13.92 -12.49 -14.90
C PRO A 32 13.30 -12.55 -13.50
N PRO A 33 13.85 -13.29 -12.50
CA PRO A 33 13.28 -13.31 -11.15
C PRO A 33 13.32 -11.95 -10.44
N VAL A 34 14.34 -11.13 -10.67
CA VAL A 34 14.48 -9.81 -10.01
C VAL A 34 13.45 -8.82 -10.56
N LEU A 35 13.20 -8.85 -11.86
CA LEU A 35 12.11 -8.07 -12.49
C LEU A 35 10.75 -8.44 -11.89
N ARG A 36 10.51 -9.75 -11.67
CA ARG A 36 9.26 -10.22 -11.06
C ARG A 36 9.12 -9.74 -9.61
N LEU A 37 10.21 -9.74 -8.83
CA LEU A 37 10.21 -9.17 -7.48
C LEU A 37 9.88 -7.67 -7.50
N THR A 38 10.47 -6.89 -8.41
CA THR A 38 10.16 -5.45 -8.53
C THR A 38 8.72 -5.17 -8.92
N ALA A 39 8.09 -6.05 -9.71
CA ALA A 39 6.66 -5.93 -10.01
C ALA A 39 5.77 -6.24 -8.79
N LEU A 40 6.27 -7.07 -7.86
CA LEU A 40 5.56 -7.43 -6.63
C LEU A 40 5.77 -6.44 -5.49
N THR A 41 6.73 -5.52 -5.56
CA THR A 41 6.99 -4.57 -4.46
C THR A 41 5.77 -3.69 -4.16
N ALA A 42 5.13 -3.13 -5.18
CA ALA A 42 3.93 -2.31 -5.01
C ALA A 42 2.79 -3.07 -4.29
N PRO A 43 2.33 -4.25 -4.77
CA PRO A 43 1.28 -4.99 -4.09
C PRO A 43 1.71 -5.54 -2.72
N VAL A 44 2.97 -5.93 -2.52
CA VAL A 44 3.46 -6.43 -1.22
C VAL A 44 3.51 -5.32 -0.18
N LEU A 45 4.00 -4.12 -0.54
CA LEU A 45 4.02 -2.97 0.36
C LEU A 45 2.59 -2.53 0.71
N LEU A 46 1.68 -2.51 -0.26
CA LEU A 46 0.27 -2.22 -0.01
C LEU A 46 -0.38 -3.26 0.90
N ALA A 47 -0.10 -4.56 0.69
CA ALA A 47 -0.60 -5.61 1.57
C ALA A 47 -0.08 -5.45 3.00
N GLY A 48 1.22 -5.16 3.17
CA GLY A 48 1.80 -4.85 4.47
C GLY A 48 1.11 -3.66 5.13
N LEU A 49 0.86 -2.58 4.37
CA LEU A 49 0.21 -1.37 4.86
C LEU A 49 -1.24 -1.64 5.30
N ILE A 50 -1.98 -2.43 4.52
CA ILE A 50 -3.34 -2.87 4.88
C ILE A 50 -3.33 -3.65 6.19
N VAL A 51 -2.38 -4.58 6.37
CA VAL A 51 -2.26 -5.38 7.60
C VAL A 51 -1.93 -4.49 8.81
N THR A 52 -1.00 -3.54 8.66
CA THR A 52 -0.64 -2.62 9.76
C THR A 52 -1.79 -1.67 10.11
N GLU A 53 -2.52 -1.16 9.11
CA GLU A 53 -3.67 -0.26 9.32
C GLU A 53 -4.88 -1.00 9.90
N LEU A 54 -5.04 -2.29 9.59
CA LEU A 54 -6.07 -3.15 10.19
C LEU A 54 -5.74 -3.50 11.64
N GLY A 55 -4.47 -3.77 11.96
CA GLY A 55 -4.02 -4.08 13.32
C GLY A 55 -4.24 -2.94 14.32
N GLY A 56 -4.25 -1.70 13.84
CA GLY A 56 -4.43 -0.52 14.69
C GLY A 56 -3.26 -0.30 15.66
N GLU A 57 -3.41 0.65 16.58
CA GLU A 57 -2.35 0.98 17.52
C GLU A 57 -1.97 -0.23 18.38
N HIS A 58 -0.69 -0.59 18.39
CA HIS A 58 -0.14 -1.71 19.16
C HIS A 58 -0.80 -3.08 18.89
N TRP A 59 -1.45 -3.29 17.74
CA TRP A 59 -2.22 -4.50 17.42
C TRP A 59 -3.43 -4.75 18.33
N GLN A 60 -3.86 -3.74 19.10
CA GLN A 60 -4.97 -3.88 20.06
C GLN A 60 -6.29 -3.30 19.55
N ALA A 61 -6.27 -2.55 18.45
CA ALA A 61 -7.42 -1.81 17.94
C ALA A 61 -7.91 -2.38 16.60
N LEU A 62 -8.14 -3.70 16.55
CA LEU A 62 -8.66 -4.36 15.36
C LEU A 62 -10.14 -3.95 15.14
N ASP A 63 -10.40 -3.11 14.15
CA ASP A 63 -11.76 -2.69 13.80
C ASP A 63 -12.38 -3.68 12.80
N TRP A 64 -13.32 -4.50 13.28
CA TRP A 64 -14.03 -5.49 12.47
C TRP A 64 -14.75 -4.87 11.27
N THR A 65 -15.18 -3.60 11.40
CA THR A 65 -15.83 -2.85 10.33
C THR A 65 -14.90 -2.66 9.13
N LYS A 66 -13.64 -2.29 9.40
CA LYS A 66 -12.61 -2.12 8.35
C LYS A 66 -12.26 -3.46 7.70
N LEU A 67 -12.20 -4.52 8.50
CA LEU A 67 -11.85 -5.87 8.04
C LEU A 67 -12.91 -6.40 7.06
N VAL A 68 -14.20 -6.23 7.37
CA VAL A 68 -15.30 -6.61 6.48
C VAL A 68 -15.32 -5.76 5.20
N GLY A 69 -15.07 -4.45 5.31
CA GLY A 69 -15.00 -3.55 4.14
C GLY A 69 -13.87 -3.91 3.17
N VAL A 70 -12.67 -4.16 3.70
CA VAL A 70 -11.50 -4.61 2.91
C VAL A 70 -11.75 -5.99 2.31
N GLY A 71 -12.33 -6.92 3.08
CA GLY A 71 -12.70 -8.26 2.61
C GLY A 71 -13.70 -8.21 1.45
N ALA A 72 -14.72 -7.34 1.52
CA ALA A 72 -15.70 -7.16 0.45
C ALA A 72 -15.04 -6.60 -0.83
N ALA A 73 -14.23 -5.54 -0.71
CA ALA A 73 -13.49 -4.98 -1.85
C ALA A 73 -12.56 -6.03 -2.50
N GLY A 74 -11.86 -6.82 -1.68
CA GLY A 74 -11.03 -7.94 -2.14
C GLY A 74 -11.85 -8.99 -2.89
N GLY A 75 -13.01 -9.39 -2.36
CA GLY A 75 -13.92 -10.35 -2.99
C GLY A 75 -14.45 -9.88 -4.35
N LEU A 76 -14.84 -8.61 -4.48
CA LEU A 76 -15.25 -8.02 -5.76
C LEU A 76 -14.09 -7.99 -6.77
N CYS A 77 -12.87 -7.73 -6.30
CA CYS A 77 -11.68 -7.75 -7.15
C CYS A 77 -11.38 -9.17 -7.66
N LEU A 78 -11.59 -10.21 -6.84
CA LEU A 78 -11.50 -11.61 -7.28
C LEU A 78 -12.56 -11.96 -8.33
N ALA A 79 -13.75 -11.39 -8.22
CA ALA A 79 -14.81 -11.51 -9.21
C ALA A 79 -14.54 -10.72 -10.51
N LYS A 80 -13.35 -10.12 -10.67
CA LYS A 80 -12.92 -9.31 -11.81
C LYS A 80 -13.82 -8.11 -12.10
N VAL A 81 -14.45 -7.57 -11.07
CA VAL A 81 -15.17 -6.30 -11.14
C VAL A 81 -14.15 -5.16 -11.36
N PRO A 82 -14.44 -4.15 -12.20
CA PRO A 82 -13.54 -3.03 -12.41
C PRO A 82 -13.19 -2.34 -11.08
N MET A 83 -11.91 -2.00 -10.91
CA MET A 83 -11.30 -1.55 -9.65
C MET A 83 -12.12 -0.47 -8.93
N LEU A 84 -12.65 0.50 -9.68
CA LEU A 84 -13.47 1.60 -9.14
C LEU A 84 -14.74 1.09 -8.47
N LEU A 85 -15.41 0.09 -9.07
CA LEU A 85 -16.63 -0.51 -8.50
C LEU A 85 -16.30 -1.40 -7.30
N ALA A 86 -15.18 -2.11 -7.30
CA ALA A 86 -14.74 -2.90 -6.15
C ALA A 86 -14.45 -2.00 -4.93
N VAL A 87 -13.77 -0.87 -5.15
CA VAL A 87 -13.51 0.13 -4.12
C VAL A 87 -14.81 0.77 -3.63
N ALA A 88 -15.70 1.17 -4.54
CA ALA A 88 -17.00 1.72 -4.18
C ALA A 88 -17.83 0.74 -3.35
N GLY A 89 -17.84 -0.55 -3.71
CA GLY A 89 -18.50 -1.60 -2.94
C GLY A 89 -17.95 -1.71 -1.51
N GLY A 90 -16.63 -1.71 -1.35
CA GLY A 90 -16.00 -1.70 -0.02
C GLY A 90 -16.37 -0.47 0.82
N ILE A 91 -16.42 0.72 0.19
CA ILE A 91 -16.84 1.96 0.85
C ILE A 91 -18.29 1.85 1.32
N VAL A 92 -19.20 1.39 0.45
CA VAL A 92 -20.63 1.23 0.75
C VAL A 92 -20.84 0.22 1.88
N VAL A 93 -20.16 -0.92 1.84
CA VAL A 93 -20.22 -1.93 2.92
C VAL A 93 -19.74 -1.36 4.25
N THR A 94 -18.61 -0.65 4.25
CA THR A 94 -18.06 -0.02 5.45
C THR A 94 -19.03 1.04 6.00
N ALA A 95 -19.62 1.86 5.12
CA ALA A 95 -20.57 2.90 5.50
C ALA A 95 -21.86 2.32 6.08
N LEU A 96 -22.40 1.25 5.49
CA LEU A 96 -23.61 0.57 5.96
C LEU A 96 -23.42 -0.08 7.33
N ILE A 97 -22.28 -0.74 7.56
CA ILE A 97 -21.95 -1.34 8.85
C ILE A 97 -21.79 -0.25 9.91
N ARG A 98 -21.08 0.84 9.58
CA ARG A 98 -20.89 1.98 10.48
C ARG A 98 -22.21 2.69 10.84
N LEU A 99 -23.15 2.76 9.88
CA LEU A 99 -24.50 3.30 10.11
C LEU A 99 -25.36 2.38 10.98
N SER A 100 -25.19 1.05 10.86
CA SER A 100 -25.97 0.07 11.62
C SER A 100 -25.47 -0.14 13.05
N LEU A 101 -24.21 0.21 13.34
CA LEU A 101 -23.62 0.17 14.68
C LEU A 101 -23.82 1.47 15.49
N ARG A 102 -24.48 2.48 14.91
CA ARG A 102 -24.75 3.77 15.54
C ARG A 102 -26.14 3.80 16.16
#